data_AF-A0AAD6CAY4-F1
#
_entry.id   AF-A0AAD6CAY4-F1
#
_cell.length_a   1.000
_cell.length_b   1.000
_cell.length_c   1.000
_cell.angle_alpha   90.00
_cell.angle_beta   90.00
_cell.angle_gamma   90.00
#
_symmetry.space_group_name_H-M   'P 1'
#
loop_
_entity.id
_entity.type
_entity.pdbx_description
1 polymer ?
#
loop_
_entity_poly.entity_id
_entity_poly.type
_entity_poly.pdbx_seq_one_letter_code
_entity_poly.pdbx_strand_id
1 'polypeptide(L)'
;MAATQSQTLLFILTANSWFYDGGTAFLRFFQNGEGEIFDGGELHYKFAKQFEWKTLNLDALEKTVRIRQDMSPQTIAYLSLEITLTERLPDQECWRKALKEFKNEKYPFTEDAYRPQTYTVPRPR
;
A
#
# COMPACT_ATOMS: atom_id res chain seq x y z
N MET A 1 6.12 26.98 -17.97
CA MET A 1 5.40 27.01 -16.66
C MET A 1 5.21 25.57 -16.21
N ALA A 2 5.71 25.19 -15.03
CA ALA A 2 5.51 23.83 -14.52
C ALA A 2 4.02 23.61 -14.22
N ALA A 3 3.45 22.50 -14.70
CA ALA A 3 2.07 22.15 -14.39
C ALA A 3 1.94 21.92 -12.88
N THR A 4 1.00 22.61 -12.23
CA THR A 4 0.66 22.41 -10.82
C THR A 4 -0.58 21.56 -10.76
N GLN A 5 -0.50 20.36 -10.16
CA GLN A 5 -1.67 19.51 -9.96
C GLN A 5 -2.05 19.53 -8.48
N SER A 6 -3.33 19.80 -8.21
CA SER A 6 -3.89 19.71 -6.87
C SER A 6 -4.53 18.34 -6.71
N GLN A 7 -4.07 17.57 -5.72
CA GLN A 7 -4.57 16.22 -5.46
C GLN A 7 -4.83 16.05 -3.96
N THR A 8 -5.84 15.26 -3.61
CA THR A 8 -6.08 14.86 -2.21
C THR A 8 -5.05 13.81 -1.79
N LEU A 9 -4.78 13.71 -0.49
CA LEU A 9 -3.90 12.64 0.01
C LEU A 9 -4.47 11.24 -0.29
N LEU A 10 -5.81 11.09 -0.25
CA LEU A 10 -6.45 9.83 -0.67
C LEU A 10 -6.11 9.49 -2.12
N PHE A 11 -6.19 10.47 -3.03
CA PHE A 11 -5.82 10.25 -4.42
C PHE A 11 -4.35 9.82 -4.52
N ILE A 12 -3.44 10.53 -3.86
CA ILE A 12 -2.00 10.19 -3.88
C ILE A 12 -1.76 8.76 -3.36
N LEU A 13 -2.38 8.38 -2.25
CA LEU A 13 -2.22 7.06 -1.62
C LEU A 13 -2.71 5.93 -2.53
N THR A 14 -3.80 6.16 -3.27
CA THR A 14 -4.51 5.14 -4.06
C THR A 14 -4.23 5.19 -5.56
N ALA A 15 -3.51 6.20 -6.05
CA ALA A 15 -3.31 6.40 -7.48
C ALA A 15 -2.46 5.30 -8.13
N ASN A 16 -1.42 4.83 -7.44
CA ASN A 16 -0.46 3.87 -7.97
C ASN A 16 0.04 2.90 -6.88
N SER A 17 0.75 1.86 -7.32
CA SER A 17 1.51 0.99 -6.41
C SER A 17 2.73 1.73 -5.84
N TRP A 18 2.98 1.50 -4.55
CA TRP A 18 4.13 1.97 -3.79
C TRP A 18 5.19 0.88 -3.78
N PHE A 19 6.24 1.05 -4.58
CA PHE A 19 7.33 0.08 -4.69
C PHE A 19 8.39 0.34 -3.60
N TYR A 20 8.84 -0.72 -2.94
CA TYR A 20 9.84 -0.63 -1.87
C TYR A 20 11.07 -1.52 -2.10
N ASP A 21 11.06 -2.39 -3.10
CA ASP A 21 12.22 -3.19 -3.51
C ASP A 21 12.34 -3.23 -5.03
N GLY A 22 13.26 -2.44 -5.60
CA GLY A 22 13.70 -2.53 -7.01
C GLY A 22 12.62 -2.43 -8.10
N GLY A 23 11.35 -2.17 -7.77
CA GLY A 23 10.21 -2.22 -8.69
C GLY A 23 9.45 -3.56 -8.73
N THR A 24 9.82 -4.55 -7.92
CA THR A 24 9.14 -5.86 -7.90
C THR A 24 8.25 -6.05 -6.67
N ALA A 25 8.66 -5.57 -5.50
CA ALA A 25 7.83 -5.59 -4.29
C ALA A 25 7.05 -4.29 -4.12
N PHE A 26 5.76 -4.40 -3.82
CA PHE A 26 4.88 -3.24 -3.72
C PHE A 26 3.73 -3.39 -2.73
N LEU A 27 3.19 -2.24 -2.32
CA LEU A 27 1.86 -2.12 -1.73
C LEU A 27 0.96 -1.32 -2.67
N ARG A 28 -0.32 -1.66 -2.73
CA ARG A 28 -1.34 -0.90 -3.45
C ARG A 28 -2.54 -0.70 -2.55
N PHE A 29 -3.00 0.53 -2.46
CA PHE A 29 -4.21 0.90 -1.70
C PHE A 29 -5.34 1.18 -2.68
N PHE A 30 -6.52 0.65 -2.39
CA PHE A 30 -7.75 0.94 -3.11
C PHE A 30 -8.65 1.86 -2.30
N GLN A 31 -9.42 2.70 -2.98
CA GLN A 31 -10.30 3.69 -2.35
C GLN A 31 -11.44 3.06 -1.54
N ASN A 32 -11.78 1.80 -1.80
CA ASN A 32 -12.81 1.06 -1.07
C ASN A 32 -12.34 0.55 0.31
N GLY A 33 -11.12 0.88 0.74
CA GLY A 33 -10.55 0.41 2.00
C GLY A 33 -9.90 -0.98 1.90
N GLU A 34 -9.75 -1.54 0.70
CA GLU A 34 -8.94 -2.72 0.47
C GLU A 34 -7.56 -2.34 -0.06
N GLY A 35 -6.64 -3.28 -0.06
CA GLY A 35 -5.34 -3.14 -0.68
C GLY A 35 -4.67 -4.48 -0.93
N GLU A 36 -3.54 -4.44 -1.61
CA GLU A 36 -2.75 -5.59 -1.98
C GLU A 36 -1.30 -5.35 -1.62
N ILE A 37 -0.67 -6.37 -1.05
CA ILE A 37 0.77 -6.40 -0.80
C ILE A 37 1.36 -7.58 -1.55
N PHE A 38 2.49 -7.33 -2.17
CA PHE A 38 3.27 -8.30 -2.89
C PHE A 38 4.75 -8.11 -2.57
N ASP A 39 5.40 -9.21 -2.21
CA ASP A 39 6.84 -9.33 -2.03
C ASP A 39 7.33 -10.53 -2.84
N GLY A 40 8.14 -10.23 -3.84
CA GLY A 40 8.70 -11.21 -4.75
C GLY A 40 9.66 -10.55 -5.73
N GLY A 41 10.45 -11.39 -6.40
CA GLY A 41 11.30 -11.02 -7.52
C GLY A 41 11.00 -11.89 -8.75
N GLU A 42 11.82 -11.77 -9.78
CA GLU A 42 11.58 -12.40 -11.10
C GLU A 42 11.40 -13.93 -11.02
N LEU A 43 12.04 -14.61 -10.06
CA LEU A 43 12.08 -16.07 -9.99
C LEU A 43 11.71 -16.64 -8.61
N HIS A 44 11.41 -15.79 -7.63
CA HIS A 44 11.07 -16.24 -6.28
C HIS A 44 10.05 -15.32 -5.66
N TYR A 45 8.99 -15.90 -5.13
CA TYR A 45 7.95 -15.16 -4.47
C TYR A 45 7.93 -15.48 -2.99
N LYS A 46 7.84 -14.44 -2.16
CA LYS A 46 7.89 -14.57 -0.70
C LYS A 46 6.53 -14.37 -0.07
N PHE A 47 5.71 -13.45 -0.60
CA PHE A 47 4.44 -13.13 0.01
C PHE A 47 3.51 -12.39 -0.93
N ALA A 48 2.23 -12.74 -0.89
CA ALA A 48 1.18 -11.98 -1.58
C ALA A 48 -0.14 -12.12 -0.81
N LYS A 49 -0.74 -11.00 -0.40
CA LYS A 49 -2.03 -10.97 0.30
C LYS A 49 -2.84 -9.73 -0.05
N GLN A 50 -4.15 -9.86 0.09
CA GLN A 50 -5.03 -8.71 0.24
C GLN A 50 -5.07 -8.28 1.70
N PHE A 51 -5.27 -6.99 1.92
CA PHE A 51 -5.47 -6.40 3.24
C PHE A 51 -6.64 -5.43 3.21
N GLU A 52 -7.21 -5.19 4.38
CA GLU A 52 -8.13 -4.09 4.63
C GLU A 52 -7.38 -2.98 5.33
N TRP A 53 -7.74 -1.73 5.04
CA TRP A 53 -7.12 -0.56 5.64
C TRP A 53 -8.12 0.56 5.88
N LYS A 54 -7.84 1.34 6.91
CA LYS A 54 -8.49 2.63 7.16
C LYS A 54 -7.49 3.62 7.75
N THR A 55 -7.69 4.90 7.47
CA THR A 55 -6.97 5.95 8.19
C THR A 55 -7.61 6.16 9.56
N LEU A 56 -6.79 6.40 10.58
CA LEU A 56 -7.24 6.86 11.89
C LEU A 56 -7.44 8.39 11.92
N ASN A 57 -6.99 9.09 10.87
CA ASN A 57 -7.10 10.53 10.69
C ASN A 57 -7.84 10.82 9.38
N LEU A 58 -9.17 10.67 9.38
CA LEU A 58 -10.01 10.82 8.17
C LEU A 58 -9.84 12.20 7.52
N ASP A 59 -9.84 13.27 8.32
CA ASP A 59 -9.68 14.65 7.83
C ASP A 59 -8.37 14.88 7.06
N ALA A 60 -7.33 14.09 7.35
CA ALA A 60 -6.06 14.22 6.64
C ALA A 60 -6.21 13.79 5.17
N LEU A 61 -7.04 12.79 4.87
CA LEU A 61 -7.16 12.22 3.52
C LEU A 61 -7.77 13.19 2.51
N GLU A 62 -8.67 14.07 2.96
CA GLU A 62 -9.32 15.09 2.13
C GLU A 62 -8.43 16.31 1.90
N LYS A 63 -7.34 16.44 2.66
CA LYS A 63 -6.39 17.55 2.49
C LYS A 63 -5.84 17.56 1.07
N THR A 64 -6.05 18.68 0.40
CA THR A 64 -5.51 18.92 -0.95
C THR A 64 -4.07 19.43 -0.84
N VAL A 65 -3.19 18.83 -1.63
CA VAL A 65 -1.79 19.22 -1.74
C VAL A 65 -1.51 19.64 -3.19
N ARG A 66 -0.78 20.74 -3.34
CA ARG A 66 -0.27 21.18 -4.64
C ARG A 66 1.08 20.54 -4.87
N ILE A 67 1.17 19.68 -5.87
CA ILE A 67 2.42 19.02 -6.26
C ILE A 67 2.90 19.70 -7.56
N ARG A 68 4.17 20.11 -7.55
CA ARG A 68 4.90 20.62 -8.71
C ARG A 68 6.16 19.80 -8.93
N GLN A 69 6.59 19.68 -10.18
CA GLN A 69 7.75 18.87 -10.56
C GLN A 69 9.08 19.41 -10.02
N ASP A 70 9.16 20.71 -9.72
CA ASP A 70 10.35 21.39 -9.21
C ASP A 70 10.46 21.38 -7.68
N MET A 71 9.54 20.70 -6.99
CA MET A 71 9.55 20.63 -5.52
C MET A 71 10.59 19.64 -5.02
N SER A 72 11.38 20.07 -4.04
CA SER A 72 12.22 19.17 -3.26
C SER A 72 11.35 18.18 -2.47
N PRO A 73 11.83 16.93 -2.24
CA PRO A 73 11.15 16.00 -1.35
C PRO A 73 10.84 16.64 0.00
N GLN A 74 9.58 16.59 0.41
CA GLN A 74 9.13 17.14 1.69
C GLN A 74 7.93 16.35 2.22
N THR A 75 7.76 16.37 3.54
CA THR A 75 6.61 15.74 4.17
C THR A 75 5.35 16.58 3.97
N ILE A 76 4.35 16.01 3.31
CA ILE A 76 3.07 16.68 3.02
C ILE A 76 1.99 16.38 4.08
N ALA A 77 2.14 15.25 4.78
CA ALA A 77 1.25 14.81 5.86
C ALA A 77 1.87 13.67 6.67
N TYR A 78 1.28 13.44 7.84
CA TYR A 78 1.50 12.24 8.66
C TYR A 78 0.17 11.50 8.75
N LEU A 79 0.19 10.20 8.46
CA LEU A 79 -0.98 9.34 8.50
C LEU A 79 -0.74 8.23 9.51
N SER A 80 -1.79 7.93 10.28
CA SER A 80 -1.88 6.69 11.04
C SER A 80 -2.86 5.77 10.31
N LEU A 81 -2.41 4.58 9.96
CA LEU A 81 -3.19 3.58 9.24
C LEU A 81 -3.43 2.39 10.16
N GLU A 82 -4.65 1.90 10.19
CA GLU A 82 -4.94 0.55 10.67
C GLU A 82 -5.01 -0.37 9.45
N ILE A 83 -4.25 -1.47 9.48
CA ILE A 83 -4.19 -2.46 8.40
C ILE A 83 -4.44 -3.84 8.98
N THR A 84 -5.28 -4.63 8.31
CA THR A 84 -5.61 -6.01 8.66
C THR A 84 -5.33 -6.90 7.46
N LEU A 85 -4.41 -7.87 7.57
CA LEU A 85 -4.23 -8.84 6.49
C LEU A 85 -5.45 -9.74 6.39
N THR A 86 -5.79 -10.15 5.17
CA THR A 86 -6.84 -11.13 4.92
C THR A 86 -6.24 -12.45 4.42
N GLU A 87 -7.01 -13.52 4.44
CA GLU A 87 -6.57 -14.79 3.86
C GLU A 87 -6.52 -14.75 2.32
N ARG A 88 -7.19 -13.77 1.70
CA ARG A 88 -7.33 -13.64 0.25
C ARG A 88 -5.99 -13.32 -0.41
N LEU A 89 -5.80 -13.87 -1.61
CA LEU A 89 -4.68 -13.51 -2.48
C LEU A 89 -5.07 -12.33 -3.38
N PRO A 90 -4.11 -11.51 -3.85
CA PRO A 90 -4.35 -10.44 -4.82
C PRO A 90 -5.08 -10.94 -6.08
N ASP A 91 -5.98 -10.15 -6.66
CA ASP A 91 -6.69 -10.48 -7.90
C ASP A 91 -6.05 -9.79 -9.11
N GLN A 92 -4.74 -9.94 -9.25
CA GLN A 92 -4.02 -9.42 -10.41
C GLN A 92 -3.77 -10.50 -11.46
N GLU A 93 -4.34 -10.27 -12.64
CA GLU A 93 -4.26 -11.17 -13.80
C GLU A 93 -2.81 -11.46 -14.22
N CYS A 94 -1.92 -10.47 -14.15
CA CYS A 94 -0.50 -10.62 -14.48
C CYS A 94 0.24 -11.58 -13.53
N TRP A 95 -0.28 -11.82 -12.33
CA TRP A 95 0.32 -12.70 -11.33
C TRP A 95 -0.49 -13.98 -11.10
N ARG A 96 -1.61 -14.20 -11.80
CA ARG A 96 -2.48 -15.38 -11.59
C ARG A 96 -1.75 -16.71 -11.68
N LYS A 97 -0.75 -16.82 -12.56
CA LYS A 97 0.05 -18.06 -12.68
C LYS A 97 0.94 -18.28 -11.45
N ALA A 98 1.65 -17.24 -11.02
CA ALA A 98 2.46 -17.25 -9.80
C ALA A 98 1.62 -17.46 -8.53
N LEU A 99 0.47 -16.79 -8.44
CA LEU A 99 -0.45 -16.90 -7.31
C LEU A 99 -1.11 -18.29 -7.21
N LYS A 100 -1.26 -19.01 -8.33
CA LYS A 100 -1.70 -20.41 -8.31
C LYS A 100 -0.66 -21.33 -7.68
N GLU A 101 0.63 -21.07 -7.89
CA GLU A 101 1.72 -21.81 -7.25
C GLU A 101 1.78 -21.48 -5.74
N PHE A 102 1.57 -20.21 -5.37
CA PHE A 102 1.43 -19.76 -3.98
C PHE A 102 0.30 -20.44 -3.20
N LYS A 103 -0.84 -20.76 -3.84
CA LYS A 103 -1.99 -21.36 -3.14
C LYS A 103 -1.65 -22.67 -2.44
N ASN A 104 -0.56 -23.33 -2.84
CA ASN A 104 -0.12 -24.59 -2.26
C ASN A 104 0.88 -24.41 -1.11
N GLU A 105 1.46 -23.22 -0.96
CA GLU A 105 2.38 -22.91 0.13
C GLU A 105 1.63 -22.24 1.29
N LYS A 106 1.43 -23.01 2.36
CA LYS A 106 0.88 -22.48 3.60
C LYS A 106 1.95 -21.64 4.29
N TYR A 107 1.99 -20.35 3.97
CA TYR A 107 2.88 -19.42 4.69
C TYR A 107 2.50 -19.37 6.17
N PRO A 108 3.46 -19.49 7.09
CA PRO A 108 3.19 -19.56 8.52
C PRO A 108 2.94 -18.15 9.08
N PHE A 109 1.84 -17.52 8.68
CA PHE A 109 1.35 -16.35 9.40
C PHE A 109 0.78 -16.82 10.73
N THR A 110 1.22 -16.18 11.80
CA THR A 110 0.55 -16.30 13.10
C THR A 110 -0.84 -15.69 13.02
N GLU A 111 -1.77 -16.13 13.85
CA GLU A 111 -3.11 -15.52 13.97
C GLU A 111 -3.05 -13.99 14.17
N ASP A 112 -2.00 -13.48 14.83
CA ASP A 112 -1.78 -12.05 15.04
C ASP A 112 -1.57 -11.25 13.74
N ALA A 113 -1.15 -11.89 12.64
CA ALA A 113 -1.00 -11.24 11.34
C ALA A 113 -2.36 -10.85 10.73
N TYR A 114 -3.42 -11.59 11.09
CA TYR A 114 -4.80 -11.35 10.65
C TYR A 114 -5.58 -10.44 11.61
N ARG A 115 -4.91 -9.89 12.63
CA ARG A 115 -5.49 -8.87 13.52
C ARG A 115 -5.19 -7.47 12.99
N PRO A 116 -6.06 -6.49 13.23
CA PRO A 116 -5.78 -5.10 12.90
C PRO A 116 -4.52 -4.60 13.59
N GLN A 117 -3.59 -4.04 12.82
CA GLN A 117 -2.33 -3.46 13.29
C GLN A 117 -2.31 -1.97 12.94
N THR A 118 -1.89 -1.14 13.90
CA THR A 118 -1.76 0.31 13.69
C THR A 118 -0.32 0.69 13.34
N TYR A 119 -0.16 1.36 12.21
CA TYR A 119 1.10 1.89 11.73
C TYR A 119 1.06 3.41 11.75
N THR A 120 2.00 4.02 12.46
CA THR A 120 2.15 5.47 12.53
C THR A 120 3.55 5.84 12.11
N VAL A 121 3.68 6.67 11.07
CA VAL A 121 4.98 7.25 10.71
C VAL A 121 5.31 8.34 11.73
N PRO A 122 6.36 8.18 12.55
CA PRO A 122 6.71 9.16 13.56
C PRO A 122 7.10 10.48 12.90
N ARG A 123 6.72 11.60 13.51
CA ARG A 123 7.24 12.91 13.11
C ARG A 123 8.74 12.94 13.40
N PRO A 124 9.60 13.35 12.45
CA PRO A 124 10.99 13.66 12.76
C PRO A 124 11.00 14.76 13.83
N ARG A 125 11.86 14.57 14.84
CA ARG A 125 12.08 15.53 15.92
C ARG A 125 12.98 16.67 15.47
#